data_AF-A0A522YHA9-F1
#
_entry.id   AF-A0A522YHA9-F1
#
_cell.length_a   1.000
_cell.length_b   1.000
_cell.length_c   1.000
_cell.angle_alpha   90.00
_cell.angle_beta   90.00
_cell.angle_gamma   90.00
#
_symmetry.space_group_name_H-M   'P 1'
#
loop_
_entity.id
_entity.type
_entity.pdbx_description
1 polymer ?
#
loop_
_entity_poly.entity_id
_entity_poly.type
_entity_poly.pdbx_seq_one_letter_code
_entity_poly.pdbx_strand_id
1 'polypeptide(L)'
;LSGVPVVCPSANLSGKPAPIDFKEAIQDLNGLVDLAIDTGKTKLGNESSIVDLTAEGFKILREGAIKKEDIESTINKKVVLFVCTGNSCRSVMAKALLEKKLKEIGRNDVEVLSAGVMLATGMGATRETQDVLFKEGMDVSGHRSQKVNRDMLAKSDLILVMERIHEESVLRLYPQVKNRLFLLKEFANVKDNRLEIPDPIGKGLDYYQDTLYIIRGAVERISKII
;
A
#
# COMPACT_ATOMS: atom_id res chain seq x y z
N LEU A 1 11.95 25.87 -12.58
CA LEU A 1 10.60 25.26 -12.57
C LEU A 1 9.74 26.05 -13.52
N SER A 2 8.92 25.39 -14.33
CA SER A 2 8.12 26.01 -15.41
C SER A 2 7.07 27.02 -14.93
N GLY A 3 6.68 26.99 -13.64
CA GLY A 3 5.61 27.85 -13.11
C GLY A 3 4.20 27.50 -13.61
N VAL A 4 4.08 26.53 -14.52
CA VAL A 4 2.84 26.04 -15.13
C VAL A 4 2.87 24.50 -15.23
N PRO A 5 1.71 23.82 -15.32
CA PRO A 5 1.65 22.39 -15.59
C PRO A 5 2.40 22.02 -16.87
N VAL A 6 3.22 20.98 -16.80
CA VAL A 6 3.91 20.40 -17.96
C VAL A 6 3.22 19.10 -18.30
N VAL A 7 2.78 18.94 -19.55
CA VAL A 7 2.23 17.69 -20.08
C VAL A 7 3.30 17.07 -20.98
N CYS A 8 3.60 15.79 -20.77
CA CYS A 8 4.62 15.06 -21.54
C CYS A 8 3.96 13.94 -22.36
N PRO A 9 3.30 14.25 -23.49
CA PRO A 9 2.82 13.22 -24.41
C PRO A 9 3.99 12.61 -25.20
N SER A 10 3.70 11.57 -25.98
CA SER A 10 4.63 11.07 -26.99
C SER A 10 4.91 12.13 -28.05
N ALA A 11 6.12 12.13 -28.62
CA ALA A 11 6.61 13.15 -29.56
C ALA A 11 6.11 12.91 -30.99
N ASN A 12 4.78 12.89 -31.18
CA ASN A 12 4.13 12.68 -32.47
C ASN A 12 2.92 13.59 -32.65
N LEU A 13 2.51 13.78 -33.90
CA LEU A 13 1.24 14.45 -34.21
C LEU A 13 0.05 13.56 -33.82
N SER A 14 -1.07 14.19 -33.51
CA SER A 14 -2.31 13.48 -33.15
C SER A 14 -2.70 12.47 -34.24
N GLY A 15 -2.93 11.22 -33.82
CA GLY A 15 -3.29 10.12 -34.72
C GLY A 15 -2.13 9.41 -35.42
N LYS A 16 -0.88 9.88 -35.24
CA LYS A 16 0.33 9.18 -35.72
C LYS A 16 0.85 8.20 -34.67
N PRO A 17 1.58 7.14 -35.07
CA PRO A 17 2.28 6.26 -34.13
C PRO A 17 3.31 7.05 -33.29
N ALA A 18 3.51 6.66 -32.04
CA ALA A 18 4.56 7.22 -31.22
C ALA A 18 5.95 6.80 -31.74
N PRO A 19 6.91 7.73 -31.90
CA PRO A 19 8.26 7.41 -32.33
C PRO A 19 9.01 6.65 -31.23
N ILE A 20 9.84 5.68 -31.64
CA ILE A 20 10.71 4.95 -30.71
C ILE A 20 12.13 5.52 -30.66
N ASP A 21 12.48 6.42 -31.57
CA ASP A 21 13.77 7.12 -31.62
C ASP A 21 13.66 8.55 -32.18
N PHE A 22 14.76 9.30 -32.09
CA PHE A 22 14.81 10.69 -32.54
C PHE A 22 14.53 10.85 -34.04
N LYS A 23 14.98 9.89 -34.85
CA LYS A 23 14.83 9.96 -36.30
C LYS A 23 13.36 9.89 -36.69
N GLU A 24 12.61 8.99 -36.07
CA GLU A 24 11.16 8.89 -36.23
C GLU A 24 10.44 10.13 -35.69
N ALA A 25 10.85 10.64 -34.53
CA ALA A 25 10.20 11.81 -33.91
C ALA A 25 10.32 13.07 -34.79
N ILE A 26 11.50 13.32 -35.35
CA ILE A 26 11.74 14.54 -36.13
C ILE A 26 11.13 14.45 -37.54
N GLN A 27 10.80 13.26 -38.06
CA GLN A 27 10.05 13.15 -39.32
C GLN A 27 8.72 13.91 -39.25
N ASP A 28 8.04 13.84 -38.10
CA ASP A 28 6.74 14.48 -37.90
C ASP A 28 6.85 15.89 -37.30
N LEU A 29 7.89 16.16 -36.51
CA LEU A 29 8.00 17.41 -35.72
C LEU A 29 9.00 18.43 -36.27
N ASN A 30 9.77 18.11 -37.32
CA ASN A 30 10.74 19.04 -37.87
C ASN A 30 10.07 20.34 -38.34
N GLY A 31 10.55 21.48 -37.84
CA GLY A 31 9.97 22.80 -38.11
C GLY A 31 8.72 23.13 -37.29
N LEU A 32 8.23 22.23 -36.45
CA LEU A 32 7.10 22.47 -35.53
C LEU A 32 7.54 22.69 -34.08
N VAL A 33 8.81 22.40 -33.77
CA VAL A 33 9.39 22.57 -32.43
C VAL A 33 10.61 23.48 -32.48
N ASP A 34 10.76 24.34 -31.48
CA ASP A 34 11.92 25.23 -31.36
C ASP A 34 13.19 24.47 -30.92
N LEU A 35 13.03 23.35 -30.23
CA LEU A 35 14.11 22.53 -29.70
C LEU A 35 13.73 21.05 -29.71
N ALA A 36 14.66 20.20 -30.15
CA ALA A 36 14.58 18.74 -30.01
C ALA A 36 15.85 18.21 -29.35
N ILE A 37 15.69 17.35 -28.33
CA ILE A 37 16.81 16.76 -27.57
C ILE A 37 16.80 15.25 -27.82
N ASP A 38 17.88 14.72 -28.38
CA ASP A 38 18.04 13.27 -28.58
C ASP A 38 18.58 12.61 -27.31
N THR A 39 17.79 11.71 -26.73
CA THR A 39 18.18 10.88 -25.57
C THR A 39 18.38 9.41 -25.94
N GLY A 40 18.45 9.09 -27.22
CA GLY A 40 18.51 7.73 -27.75
C GLY A 40 17.14 7.05 -27.85
N LYS A 41 17.15 5.74 -28.08
CA LYS A 41 15.93 4.95 -28.25
C LYS A 41 15.14 4.85 -26.95
N THR A 42 13.82 4.82 -27.09
CA THR A 42 12.91 4.53 -25.98
C THR A 42 13.17 3.11 -25.46
N LYS A 43 13.11 2.93 -24.13
CA LYS A 43 13.38 1.63 -23.50
C LYS A 43 12.32 0.57 -23.80
N LEU A 44 11.05 0.99 -23.93
CA LEU A 44 9.92 0.08 -24.07
C LEU A 44 9.46 -0.07 -25.51
N GLY A 45 9.81 0.87 -26.41
CA GLY A 45 9.44 0.82 -27.83
C GLY A 45 7.94 0.83 -28.12
N ASN A 46 7.10 1.09 -27.10
CA ASN A 46 5.65 1.00 -27.17
C ASN A 46 5.03 2.31 -26.69
N GLU A 47 3.86 2.65 -27.23
CA GLU A 47 3.11 3.83 -26.83
C GLU A 47 2.68 3.78 -25.35
N SER A 48 2.31 4.91 -24.77
CA SER A 48 1.73 4.95 -23.43
C SER A 48 0.30 4.38 -23.41
N SER A 49 -0.02 3.60 -22.37
CA SER A 49 -1.40 3.19 -22.10
C SER A 49 -2.22 4.40 -21.61
N ILE A 50 -3.45 4.54 -22.12
CA ILE A 50 -4.38 5.62 -21.74
C ILE A 50 -5.59 4.99 -21.06
N VAL A 51 -5.85 5.41 -19.82
CA VAL A 51 -6.96 4.95 -18.99
C VAL A 51 -7.85 6.14 -18.62
N ASP A 52 -9.15 6.00 -18.91
CA ASP A 52 -10.18 6.93 -18.49
C ASP A 52 -10.73 6.50 -17.12
N LEU A 53 -10.65 7.43 -16.17
CA LEU A 53 -11.10 7.30 -14.78
C LEU A 53 -12.21 8.32 -14.43
N THR A 54 -12.87 8.90 -15.45
CA THR A 54 -13.89 9.95 -15.26
C THR A 54 -15.25 9.41 -14.79
N ALA A 55 -15.45 8.08 -14.84
CA ALA A 55 -16.65 7.39 -14.39
C ALA A 55 -16.31 6.27 -13.40
N GLU A 56 -17.33 5.61 -12.84
CA GLU A 56 -17.14 4.45 -11.98
C GLU A 56 -16.46 3.31 -12.74
N GLY A 57 -15.41 2.73 -12.14
CA GLY A 57 -14.53 1.77 -12.81
C GLY A 57 -13.45 2.46 -13.64
N PHE A 58 -13.03 1.81 -14.72
CA PHE A 58 -12.06 2.37 -15.65
C PHE A 58 -12.32 1.89 -17.07
N LYS A 59 -11.92 2.69 -18.05
CA LYS A 59 -11.94 2.31 -19.46
C LYS A 59 -10.55 2.48 -20.05
N ILE A 60 -10.00 1.42 -20.61
CA ILE A 60 -8.75 1.51 -21.37
C ILE A 60 -9.10 2.09 -22.74
N LEU A 61 -8.66 3.33 -23.01
CA LEU A 61 -8.84 3.99 -24.30
C LEU A 61 -7.78 3.53 -25.30
N ARG A 62 -6.59 3.22 -24.81
CA ARG A 62 -5.48 2.66 -25.60
C ARG A 62 -4.60 1.79 -24.71
N GLU A 63 -4.37 0.55 -25.12
CA GLU A 63 -3.33 -0.28 -24.50
C GLU A 63 -1.97 0.06 -25.11
N GLY A 64 -0.95 0.23 -24.27
CA GLY A 64 0.42 0.51 -24.66
C GLY A 64 1.41 -0.39 -23.93
N ALA A 65 2.45 0.20 -23.37
CA ALA A 65 3.49 -0.53 -22.63
C ALA A 65 2.99 -1.21 -21.34
N ILE A 66 1.91 -0.70 -20.73
CA ILE A 66 1.25 -1.33 -19.58
C ILE A 66 0.05 -2.13 -20.08
N LYS A 67 0.02 -3.43 -19.79
CA LYS A 67 -1.00 -4.33 -20.30
C LYS A 67 -2.32 -4.19 -19.56
N LYS A 68 -3.42 -4.54 -20.23
CA LYS A 68 -4.74 -4.55 -19.62
C LYS A 68 -4.77 -5.38 -18.34
N GLU A 69 -4.13 -6.54 -18.34
CA GLU A 69 -4.07 -7.44 -17.20
C GLU A 69 -3.31 -6.82 -16.01
N ASP A 70 -2.26 -6.04 -16.28
CA ASP A 70 -1.52 -5.31 -15.24
C ASP A 70 -2.38 -4.19 -14.62
N ILE A 71 -3.15 -3.49 -15.46
CA ILE A 71 -4.09 -2.43 -15.01
C ILE A 71 -5.22 -3.06 -14.19
N GLU A 72 -5.85 -4.12 -14.70
CA GLU A 72 -6.93 -4.84 -14.03
C GLU A 72 -6.50 -5.41 -12.68
N SER A 73 -5.35 -6.08 -12.64
CA SER A 73 -4.82 -6.64 -11.40
C SER A 73 -4.47 -5.57 -10.38
N THR A 74 -3.97 -4.41 -10.82
CA THR A 74 -3.67 -3.27 -9.94
C THR A 74 -4.93 -2.62 -9.37
N ILE A 75 -5.95 -2.39 -10.20
CA ILE A 75 -7.20 -1.74 -9.78
C ILE A 75 -8.02 -2.63 -8.85
N ASN A 76 -8.00 -3.94 -9.07
CA ASN A 76 -8.72 -4.90 -8.23
C ASN A 76 -7.99 -5.22 -6.92
N LYS A 77 -6.72 -4.83 -6.78
CA LYS A 77 -5.95 -5.05 -5.56
C LYS A 77 -6.43 -4.11 -4.46
N LYS A 78 -6.72 -4.67 -3.29
CA LYS A 78 -6.97 -3.92 -2.05
C LYS A 78 -5.71 -3.87 -1.20
N VAL A 79 -5.48 -2.75 -0.52
CA VAL A 79 -4.35 -2.57 0.38
C VAL A 79 -4.85 -2.31 1.80
N VAL A 80 -4.51 -3.21 2.73
CA VAL A 80 -4.79 -3.06 4.16
C VAL A 80 -3.49 -2.71 4.88
N LEU A 81 -3.48 -1.61 5.64
CA LEU A 81 -2.33 -1.16 6.40
C LEU A 81 -2.59 -1.20 7.90
N PHE A 82 -1.79 -1.97 8.62
CA PHE A 82 -1.78 -1.96 10.09
C PHE A 82 -0.74 -0.98 10.63
N VAL A 83 -1.13 -0.14 11.60
CA VAL A 83 -0.23 0.86 12.20
C VAL A 83 -0.21 0.73 13.73
N CYS A 84 0.99 0.69 14.31
CA CYS A 84 1.20 0.78 15.76
C CYS A 84 2.32 1.78 16.08
N THR A 85 2.93 1.67 17.27
CA THR A 85 4.01 2.57 17.71
C THR A 85 5.30 2.34 16.92
N GLY A 86 5.95 1.20 17.14
CA GLY A 86 7.31 0.92 16.63
C GLY A 86 7.39 -0.07 15.46
N ASN A 87 6.25 -0.60 14.99
CA ASN A 87 6.20 -1.66 13.96
C ASN A 87 7.08 -2.87 14.29
N SER A 88 7.04 -3.31 15.55
CA SER A 88 7.82 -4.44 16.05
C SER A 88 6.97 -5.52 16.74
N CYS A 89 5.75 -5.17 17.19
CA CYS A 89 4.83 -6.09 17.89
C CYS A 89 3.45 -6.14 17.21
N ARG A 90 2.51 -5.30 17.66
CA ARG A 90 1.07 -5.38 17.33
C ARG A 90 0.74 -5.34 15.84
N SER A 91 1.28 -4.39 15.07
CA SER A 91 1.01 -4.32 13.63
C SER A 91 1.69 -5.45 12.83
N VAL A 92 2.79 -6.01 13.35
CA VAL A 92 3.44 -7.19 12.76
C VAL A 92 2.59 -8.43 12.98
N MET A 93 2.08 -8.62 14.20
CA MET A 93 1.14 -9.70 14.53
C MET A 93 -0.11 -9.65 13.65
N ALA A 94 -0.74 -8.47 13.55
CA ALA A 94 -1.94 -8.28 12.75
C ALA A 94 -1.71 -8.58 11.27
N LYS A 95 -0.60 -8.09 10.71
CA LYS A 95 -0.19 -8.38 9.33
C LYS A 95 -0.02 -9.88 9.10
N ALA A 96 0.80 -10.55 9.91
CA ALA A 96 1.10 -11.98 9.74
C ALA A 96 -0.17 -12.84 9.84
N LEU A 97 -1.03 -12.54 10.82
CA LEU A 97 -2.31 -13.22 10.99
C LEU A 97 -3.23 -13.03 9.78
N LEU A 98 -3.33 -11.81 9.24
CA LEU A 98 -4.19 -11.55 8.09
C LEU A 98 -3.65 -12.19 6.82
N GLU A 99 -2.33 -12.11 6.56
CA GLU A 99 -1.69 -12.76 5.41
C GLU A 99 -1.88 -14.28 5.45
N LYS A 100 -1.68 -14.90 6.62
CA LYS A 100 -1.96 -16.33 6.81
C LYS A 100 -3.42 -16.63 6.49
N LYS A 101 -4.35 -15.82 7.00
CA LYS A 101 -5.78 -16.07 6.80
C LYS A 101 -6.23 -15.92 5.35
N LEU A 102 -5.75 -14.88 4.66
CA LEU A 102 -6.02 -14.63 3.25
C LEU A 102 -5.50 -15.78 2.38
N LYS A 103 -4.30 -16.31 2.69
CA LYS A 103 -3.75 -17.48 2.03
C LYS A 103 -4.59 -18.73 2.25
N GLU A 104 -5.07 -18.98 3.47
CA GLU A 104 -5.95 -20.11 3.78
C GLU A 104 -7.26 -20.10 2.98
N ILE A 105 -7.80 -18.91 2.69
CA ILE A 105 -9.05 -18.73 1.93
C ILE A 105 -8.83 -18.46 0.43
N GLY A 106 -7.56 -18.47 -0.04
CA GLY A 106 -7.22 -18.28 -1.45
C GLY A 106 -7.38 -16.85 -1.99
N ARG A 107 -7.42 -15.83 -1.12
CA ARG A 107 -7.51 -14.41 -1.50
C ARG A 107 -6.12 -13.84 -1.80
N ASN A 108 -5.84 -13.55 -3.06
CA ASN A 108 -4.56 -12.98 -3.53
C ASN A 108 -4.68 -11.50 -3.97
N ASP A 109 -5.89 -10.95 -3.90
CA ASP A 109 -6.26 -9.59 -4.26
C ASP A 109 -6.05 -8.58 -3.12
N VAL A 110 -5.54 -9.01 -1.96
CA VAL A 110 -5.29 -8.13 -0.80
C VAL A 110 -3.80 -8.08 -0.47
N GLU A 111 -3.20 -6.89 -0.58
CA GLU A 111 -1.88 -6.57 -0.04
C GLU A 111 -2.00 -6.17 1.42
N VAL A 112 -1.22 -6.80 2.29
CA VAL A 112 -1.18 -6.46 3.71
C VAL A 112 0.14 -5.79 4.07
N LEU A 113 0.05 -4.59 4.60
CA LEU A 113 1.17 -3.77 5.02
C LEU A 113 1.15 -3.56 6.53
N SER A 114 2.32 -3.29 7.10
CA SER A 114 2.45 -2.84 8.48
C SER A 114 3.48 -1.73 8.60
N ALA A 115 3.19 -0.75 9.45
CA ALA A 115 4.06 0.38 9.73
C ALA A 115 3.93 0.84 11.19
N GLY A 116 4.75 1.83 11.55
CA GLY A 116 4.81 2.44 12.87
C GLY A 116 4.81 3.96 12.78
N VAL A 117 4.30 4.63 13.81
CA VAL A 117 4.32 6.11 13.87
C VAL A 117 5.68 6.67 14.32
N MET A 118 6.51 5.86 15.00
CA MET A 118 7.84 6.26 15.46
C MET A 118 8.91 6.28 14.36
N LEU A 119 10.03 6.97 14.63
CA LEU A 119 11.15 7.14 13.71
C LEU A 119 12.11 5.93 13.64
N ALA A 120 12.08 5.01 14.60
CA ALA A 120 13.02 3.88 14.64
C ALA A 120 12.67 2.81 13.57
N THR A 121 13.36 2.86 12.44
CA THR A 121 13.17 1.96 11.29
C THR A 121 14.30 0.94 11.13
N GLY A 122 14.05 -0.14 10.38
CA GLY A 122 15.04 -1.18 10.07
C GLY A 122 15.24 -2.23 11.16
N MET A 123 14.50 -2.16 12.27
CA MET A 123 14.57 -3.15 13.34
C MET A 123 13.73 -4.39 13.01
N GLY A 124 14.14 -5.56 13.47
CA GLY A 124 13.29 -6.75 13.42
C GLY A 124 12.06 -6.63 14.32
N ALA A 125 11.11 -7.56 14.17
CA ALA A 125 10.09 -7.78 15.18
C ALA A 125 10.75 -8.15 16.53
N THR A 126 10.11 -7.87 17.66
CA THR A 126 10.68 -8.26 18.96
C THR A 126 10.81 -9.78 19.06
N ARG A 127 11.71 -10.28 19.92
CA ARG A 127 11.89 -11.73 20.10
C ARG A 127 10.59 -12.39 20.51
N GLU A 128 9.86 -11.80 21.44
CA GLU A 128 8.56 -12.30 21.91
C GLU A 128 7.53 -12.34 20.77
N THR A 129 7.52 -11.33 19.89
CA THR A 129 6.64 -11.31 18.71
C THR A 129 7.00 -12.42 17.73
N GLN A 130 8.30 -12.64 17.48
CA GLN A 130 8.77 -13.75 16.66
C GLN A 130 8.37 -15.10 17.29
N ASP A 131 8.57 -15.26 18.59
CA ASP A 131 8.28 -16.50 19.31
C ASP A 131 6.79 -16.86 19.28
N VAL A 132 5.89 -15.90 19.54
CA VAL A 132 4.44 -16.18 19.54
C VAL A 132 3.90 -16.45 18.13
N LEU A 133 4.45 -15.80 17.10
CA LEU A 133 4.05 -16.03 15.71
C LEU A 133 4.64 -17.34 15.16
N PHE A 134 5.87 -17.67 15.52
CA PHE A 134 6.53 -18.90 15.10
C PHE A 134 5.79 -20.14 15.64
N LYS A 135 5.31 -20.09 16.89
CA LYS A 135 4.43 -21.14 17.48
C LYS A 135 3.14 -21.36 16.69
N GLU A 136 2.70 -20.36 15.93
CA GLU A 136 1.52 -20.40 15.07
C GLU A 136 1.87 -20.69 13.59
N GLY A 137 3.12 -21.07 13.30
CA GLY A 137 3.60 -21.37 11.95
C GLY A 137 3.80 -20.15 11.06
N MET A 138 3.98 -18.96 11.64
CA MET A 138 4.25 -17.72 10.92
C MET A 138 5.67 -17.25 11.19
N ASP A 139 6.52 -17.25 10.17
CA ASP A 139 7.88 -16.72 10.24
C ASP A 139 7.90 -15.23 9.83
N VAL A 140 8.34 -14.37 10.74
CA VAL A 140 8.50 -12.92 10.53
C VAL A 140 9.95 -12.46 10.71
N SER A 141 10.93 -13.36 10.66
CA SER A 141 12.37 -13.05 10.79
C SER A 141 12.87 -12.05 9.71
N GLY A 142 12.23 -12.08 8.53
CA GLY A 142 12.47 -11.13 7.45
C GLY A 142 11.85 -9.73 7.67
N HIS A 143 10.97 -9.56 8.66
CA HIS A 143 10.31 -8.26 8.91
C HIS A 143 11.32 -7.18 9.28
N ARG A 144 11.11 -5.97 8.75
CA ARG A 144 11.87 -4.78 9.12
C ARG A 144 10.91 -3.64 9.39
N SER A 145 11.08 -2.98 10.53
CA SER A 145 10.24 -1.88 10.96
C SER A 145 10.34 -0.73 9.97
N GLN A 146 9.22 -0.11 9.66
CA GLN A 146 9.16 1.04 8.77
C GLN A 146 8.21 2.10 9.32
N LYS A 147 8.55 3.36 9.06
CA LYS A 147 7.72 4.49 9.47
C LYS A 147 6.56 4.65 8.48
N VAL A 148 5.36 4.89 9.01
CA VAL A 148 4.21 5.25 8.20
C VAL A 148 4.49 6.54 7.44
N ASN A 149 4.23 6.54 6.14
CA ASN A 149 4.46 7.68 5.25
C ASN A 149 3.21 7.97 4.41
N ARG A 150 3.24 9.11 3.69
CA ARG A 150 2.09 9.55 2.88
C ARG A 150 1.76 8.59 1.76
N ASP A 151 2.75 7.95 1.14
CA ASP A 151 2.51 7.03 0.02
C ASP A 151 1.77 5.77 0.48
N MET A 152 2.19 5.20 1.62
CA MET A 152 1.49 4.08 2.27
C MET A 152 0.04 4.47 2.58
N LEU A 153 -0.18 5.64 3.16
CA LEU A 153 -1.51 6.12 3.54
C LEU A 153 -2.38 6.41 2.32
N ALA A 154 -1.81 6.97 1.24
CA ALA A 154 -2.52 7.27 0.00
C ALA A 154 -2.97 5.98 -0.71
N LYS A 155 -2.10 4.97 -0.78
CA LYS A 155 -2.40 3.69 -1.45
C LYS A 155 -3.27 2.72 -0.65
N SER A 156 -3.42 2.92 0.67
CA SER A 156 -4.16 1.97 1.52
C SER A 156 -5.66 2.19 1.46
N ASP A 157 -6.42 1.20 1.01
CA ASP A 157 -7.90 1.22 1.01
C ASP A 157 -8.49 1.17 2.42
N LEU A 158 -7.78 0.52 3.35
CA LEU A 158 -8.17 0.40 4.75
C LEU A 158 -6.95 0.53 5.66
N ILE A 159 -7.05 1.37 6.68
CA ILE A 159 -5.98 1.60 7.66
C ILE A 159 -6.51 1.26 9.05
N LEU A 160 -5.81 0.35 9.73
CA LEU A 160 -6.20 -0.19 11.02
C LEU A 160 -5.12 0.09 12.06
N VAL A 161 -5.47 0.90 13.06
CA VAL A 161 -4.56 1.30 14.13
C VAL A 161 -4.86 0.57 15.44
N MET A 162 -3.86 0.50 16.33
CA MET A 162 -3.99 -0.22 17.60
C MET A 162 -4.54 0.63 18.76
N GLU A 163 -4.34 1.95 18.72
CA GLU A 163 -4.64 2.91 19.80
C GLU A 163 -4.98 4.27 19.17
N ARG A 164 -5.71 5.14 19.89
CA ARG A 164 -6.17 6.45 19.42
C ARG A 164 -5.01 7.39 19.09
N ILE A 165 -3.91 7.29 19.82
CA ILE A 165 -2.71 8.08 19.53
C ILE A 165 -2.14 7.80 18.12
N HIS A 166 -2.31 6.58 17.61
CA HIS A 166 -1.91 6.24 16.25
C HIS A 166 -2.86 6.86 15.21
N GLU A 167 -4.17 6.85 15.49
CA GLU A 167 -5.17 7.52 14.66
C GLU A 167 -4.86 9.01 14.54
N GLU A 168 -4.62 9.69 15.66
CA GLU A 168 -4.22 11.10 15.68
C GLU A 168 -2.94 11.36 14.90
N SER A 169 -1.93 10.48 15.04
CA SER A 169 -0.67 10.59 14.32
C SER A 169 -0.84 10.44 12.81
N VAL A 170 -1.67 9.49 12.38
CA VAL A 170 -2.01 9.28 10.96
C VAL A 170 -2.78 10.47 10.40
N LEU A 171 -3.80 10.95 11.12
CA LEU A 171 -4.61 12.10 10.69
C LEU A 171 -3.79 13.39 10.63
N ARG A 172 -2.81 13.58 11.52
CA ARG A 172 -1.87 14.71 11.44
C ARG A 172 -0.99 14.64 10.21
N LEU A 173 -0.57 13.44 9.81
CA LEU A 173 0.30 13.23 8.64
C LEU A 173 -0.46 13.35 7.31
N TYR A 174 -1.69 12.82 7.25
CA TYR A 174 -2.48 12.72 6.04
C TYR A 174 -4.01 12.69 6.35
N PRO A 175 -4.65 13.85 6.60
CA PRO A 175 -6.05 13.91 7.05
C PRO A 175 -7.09 13.25 6.12
N GLN A 176 -6.76 13.12 4.83
CA GLN A 176 -7.66 12.62 3.78
C GLN A 176 -8.07 11.15 3.98
N VAL A 177 -7.35 10.38 4.81
CA VAL A 177 -7.70 8.97 5.07
C VAL A 177 -8.78 8.78 6.15
N LYS A 178 -9.33 9.85 6.74
CA LYS A 178 -10.26 9.75 7.88
C LYS A 178 -11.40 8.74 7.68
N ASN A 179 -11.96 8.66 6.47
CA ASN A 179 -13.09 7.76 6.17
C ASN A 179 -12.71 6.29 6.01
N ARG A 180 -11.41 5.97 6.01
CA ARG A 180 -10.86 4.61 5.86
C ARG A 180 -9.84 4.28 6.95
N LEU A 181 -9.88 5.01 8.07
CA LEU A 181 -9.00 4.86 9.22
C LEU A 181 -9.83 4.50 10.44
N PHE A 182 -9.48 3.40 11.12
CA PHE A 182 -10.23 2.90 12.26
C PHE A 182 -9.31 2.24 13.30
N LEU A 183 -9.76 2.19 14.56
CA LEU A 183 -9.19 1.21 15.50
C LEU A 183 -9.47 -0.22 15.03
N LEU A 184 -8.52 -1.12 15.22
CA LEU A 184 -8.64 -2.52 14.81
C LEU A 184 -9.91 -3.19 15.37
N LYS A 185 -10.14 -3.06 16.70
CA LYS A 185 -11.30 -3.67 17.36
C LYS A 185 -12.62 -2.98 17.00
N GLU A 186 -12.57 -1.69 16.71
CA GLU A 186 -13.73 -0.91 16.26
C GLU A 186 -14.21 -1.38 14.89
N PHE A 187 -13.31 -1.46 13.92
CA PHE A 187 -13.62 -1.95 12.57
C PHE A 187 -14.05 -3.42 12.57
N ALA A 188 -13.41 -4.25 13.40
CA ALA A 188 -13.80 -5.65 13.58
C ALA A 188 -15.14 -5.84 14.31
N ASN A 189 -15.80 -4.75 14.75
CA ASN A 189 -17.04 -4.78 15.53
C ASN A 189 -16.95 -5.71 16.75
N VAL A 190 -15.83 -5.62 17.48
CA VAL A 190 -15.60 -6.39 18.71
C VAL A 190 -16.38 -5.72 19.84
N LYS A 191 -17.27 -6.48 20.48
CA LYS A 191 -18.03 -6.02 21.66
C LYS A 191 -17.13 -6.07 22.89
N ASP A 192 -16.39 -5.00 23.13
CA ASP A 192 -15.49 -4.85 24.27
C ASP A 192 -15.55 -3.41 24.81
N ASN A 193 -15.46 -3.26 26.13
CA ASN A 193 -15.42 -1.95 26.80
C ASN A 193 -14.13 -1.17 26.47
N ARG A 194 -13.06 -1.85 26.05
CA ARG A 194 -11.80 -1.21 25.64
C ARG A 194 -11.46 -1.57 24.19
N LEU A 195 -11.62 -0.61 23.28
CA LEU A 195 -11.33 -0.80 21.85
C LEU A 195 -9.85 -0.70 21.49
N GLU A 196 -9.03 -0.12 22.35
CA GLU A 196 -7.58 -0.03 22.16
C GLU A 196 -6.88 -1.35 22.50
N ILE A 197 -5.81 -1.67 21.77
CA ILE A 197 -4.93 -2.81 22.01
C ILE A 197 -3.62 -2.29 22.62
N PRO A 198 -3.43 -2.45 23.95
CA PRO A 198 -2.30 -1.85 24.65
C PRO A 198 -0.95 -2.40 24.17
N ASP A 199 0.09 -1.59 24.26
CA ASP A 199 1.44 -1.99 23.86
C ASP A 199 2.03 -3.10 24.76
N PRO A 200 2.45 -4.26 24.20
CA PRO A 200 3.08 -5.34 24.97
C PRO A 200 4.57 -5.10 25.27
N ILE A 201 5.20 -4.03 24.75
CA ILE A 201 6.63 -3.76 24.99
C ILE A 201 6.97 -3.76 26.49
N GLY A 202 8.06 -4.46 26.84
CA GLY A 202 8.56 -4.58 28.22
C GLY A 202 7.74 -5.50 29.12
N LYS A 203 6.73 -6.21 28.59
CA LYS A 203 5.95 -7.23 29.30
C LYS A 203 6.50 -8.63 29.04
N GLY A 204 6.07 -9.59 29.86
CA GLY A 204 6.42 -11.01 29.70
C GLY A 204 5.72 -11.66 28.50
N LEU A 205 6.20 -12.85 28.12
CA LEU A 205 5.72 -13.59 26.95
C LEU A 205 4.21 -13.88 27.00
N ASP A 206 3.65 -14.16 28.17
CA ASP A 206 2.22 -14.42 28.34
C ASP A 206 1.38 -13.21 27.89
N TYR A 207 1.84 -11.99 28.16
CA TYR A 207 1.15 -10.77 27.71
C TYR A 207 1.22 -10.60 26.19
N TYR A 208 2.32 -11.02 25.55
CA TYR A 208 2.41 -11.07 24.09
C TYR A 208 1.45 -12.11 23.50
N GLN A 209 1.27 -13.26 24.17
CA GLN A 209 0.29 -14.27 23.77
C GLN A 209 -1.14 -13.74 23.88
N ASP A 210 -1.49 -13.07 24.98
CA ASP A 210 -2.80 -12.42 25.16
C ASP A 210 -3.03 -11.35 24.09
N THR A 211 -2.02 -10.53 23.80
CA THR A 211 -2.07 -9.52 22.75
C THR A 211 -2.31 -10.16 21.39
N LEU A 212 -1.60 -11.25 21.07
CA LEU A 212 -1.79 -12.00 19.83
C LEU A 212 -3.20 -12.59 19.75
N TYR A 213 -3.73 -13.13 20.84
CA TYR A 213 -5.08 -13.68 20.92
C TYR A 213 -6.15 -12.62 20.62
N ILE A 214 -6.03 -11.44 21.23
CA ILE A 214 -6.94 -10.30 20.97
C ILE A 214 -6.88 -9.89 19.50
N ILE A 215 -5.67 -9.74 18.93
CA ILE A 215 -5.50 -9.36 17.53
C ILE A 215 -6.08 -10.43 16.59
N ARG A 216 -5.86 -11.71 16.89
CA ARG A 216 -6.42 -12.83 16.11
C ARG A 216 -7.94 -12.76 16.03
N GLY A 217 -8.61 -12.59 17.17
CA GLY A 217 -10.07 -12.50 17.20
C GLY A 217 -10.62 -11.33 16.37
N ALA A 218 -9.90 -10.20 16.32
CA ALA A 218 -10.27 -9.08 15.45
C ALA A 218 -9.99 -9.37 13.97
N VAL A 219 -8.80 -9.90 13.65
CA VAL A 219 -8.38 -10.24 12.27
C VAL A 219 -9.30 -11.29 11.65
N GLU A 220 -9.72 -12.31 12.39
CA GLU A 220 -10.66 -13.34 11.91
C GLU A 220 -12.03 -12.79 11.51
N ARG A 221 -12.46 -11.67 12.11
CA ARG A 221 -13.70 -10.99 11.74
C ARG A 221 -13.49 -10.17 10.49
N ILE A 222 -12.37 -9.45 10.42
CA ILE A 222 -12.02 -8.58 9.30
C ILE A 222 -11.82 -9.39 8.03
N SER A 223 -11.16 -10.56 8.11
CA SER A 223 -10.93 -11.43 6.96
C SER A 223 -12.20 -11.95 6.28
N LYS A 224 -13.38 -11.77 6.89
CA LYS A 224 -14.69 -12.17 6.34
C LYS A 224 -15.41 -11.03 5.64
N ILE A 225 -14.99 -9.78 5.87
CA ILE A 225 -15.65 -8.57 5.35
C ILE A 225 -14.79 -7.81 4.36
N ILE A 226 -13.47 -7.97 4.42
CA ILE A 226 -12.56 -7.49 3.36
C ILE A 226 -12.53 -8.51 2.25
#